data_AF-A0A2E2WP15-F1
#
_entry.id   AF-A0A2E2WP15-F1
#
_cell.length_a   1.000
_cell.length_b   1.000
_cell.length_c   1.000
_cell.angle_alpha   90.00
_cell.angle_beta   90.00
_cell.angle_gamma   90.00
#
_symmetry.space_group_name_H-M   'P 1'
#
loop_
_entity.id
_entity.type
_entity.pdbx_description
1 polymer ?
#
loop_
_entity_poly.entity_id
_entity_poly.type
_entity_poly.pdbx_seq_one_letter_code
_entity_poly.pdbx_strand_id
1 'polypeptide(L)'
;MNRVNAAHHWDAAVAVGKPQVVVNDDVLLDEMRDIMKHYIAEYREKRLTAANRQHFHREFEKLRDQLADPLLKEYSSFEFMEKLYLQESSLES
;
A
#
# COMPACT_ATOMS: atom_id res chain seq x y z
N MET A 1 -32.62 -54.05 6.02
CA MET A 1 -33.24 -52.74 5.75
C MET A 1 -32.53 -51.67 6.59
N ASN A 2 -31.81 -50.76 5.93
CA ASN A 2 -31.83 -49.28 6.08
C ASN A 2 -32.16 -48.70 7.50
N ARG A 3 -31.45 -47.74 8.12
CA ARG A 3 -30.65 -46.58 7.65
C ARG A 3 -29.67 -46.10 8.74
N VAL A 4 -28.58 -45.50 8.27
CA VAL A 4 -27.63 -44.61 8.96
C VAL A 4 -28.28 -43.34 9.53
N ASN A 5 -27.77 -42.83 10.67
CA ASN A 5 -27.51 -41.39 10.92
C ASN A 5 -26.78 -41.23 12.27
N ALA A 6 -25.47 -41.01 12.27
CA ALA A 6 -24.81 -39.69 12.16
C ALA A 6 -24.85 -38.93 13.50
N ALA A 7 -23.86 -39.26 14.35
CA ALA A 7 -23.36 -38.37 15.38
C ALA A 7 -22.71 -37.15 14.71
N HIS A 8 -23.05 -35.93 15.14
CA HIS A 8 -22.16 -34.78 15.10
C HIS A 8 -22.67 -33.74 16.11
N HIS A 9 -21.98 -33.68 17.24
CA HIS A 9 -21.97 -32.55 18.16
C HIS A 9 -21.42 -31.33 17.39
N TRP A 10 -22.22 -30.29 17.24
CA TRP A 10 -21.76 -28.99 16.75
C TRP A 10 -21.41 -28.11 17.95
N ASP A 11 -20.23 -28.33 18.53
CA ASP A 11 -19.55 -27.33 19.36
C ASP A 11 -18.88 -26.33 18.40
N ALA A 12 -19.67 -25.38 17.90
CA ALA A 12 -19.15 -24.23 17.17
C ALA A 12 -18.56 -23.25 18.18
N ALA A 13 -17.28 -23.45 18.52
CA ALA A 13 -16.47 -22.46 19.22
C ALA A 13 -16.57 -21.12 18.49
N VAL A 14 -17.18 -20.14 19.14
CA VAL A 14 -17.17 -18.74 18.71
C VAL A 14 -15.73 -18.25 18.89
N ALA A 15 -14.92 -18.45 17.85
CA ALA A 15 -13.64 -17.77 17.74
C ALA A 15 -13.94 -16.28 17.54
N VAL A 16 -13.96 -15.54 18.66
CA VAL A 16 -13.87 -14.09 18.66
C VAL A 16 -12.61 -13.74 17.88
N GLY A 17 -12.80 -13.37 16.61
CA GLY A 17 -11.73 -12.88 15.76
C GLY A 17 -11.06 -11.73 16.49
N LYS A 18 -9.76 -11.88 16.75
CA LYS A 18 -8.89 -10.76 17.17
C LYS A 18 -9.20 -9.58 16.25
N PRO A 19 -9.27 -8.33 16.75
CA PRO A 19 -9.44 -7.19 15.87
C PRO A 19 -8.27 -7.19 14.87
N GLN A 20 -8.53 -7.62 13.65
CA GLN A 20 -7.63 -7.36 12.54
C GLN A 20 -7.67 -5.85 12.39
N VAL A 21 -6.56 -5.19 12.71
CA VAL A 21 -6.31 -3.84 12.23
C VAL A 21 -6.38 -3.97 10.72
N VAL A 22 -7.52 -3.60 10.14
CA VAL A 22 -7.67 -3.51 8.69
C VAL A 22 -6.78 -2.34 8.31
N VAL A 23 -5.53 -2.64 7.98
CA VAL A 23 -4.68 -1.72 7.25
C VAL A 23 -5.42 -1.47 5.96
N ASN A 24 -5.94 -0.25 5.80
CA ASN A 24 -6.67 0.10 4.61
C ASN A 24 -5.62 0.45 3.55
N ASP A 25 -5.35 -0.49 2.64
CA ASP A 25 -4.40 -0.29 1.54
C ASP A 25 -4.71 0.99 0.76
N ASP A 26 -5.98 1.39 0.65
CA ASP A 26 -6.37 2.65 0.02
C ASP A 26 -5.77 3.87 0.74
N VAL A 27 -5.74 3.86 2.08
CA VAL A 27 -5.17 4.95 2.88
C VAL A 27 -3.66 4.99 2.70
N LEU A 28 -2.99 3.84 2.71
CA LEU A 28 -1.55 3.77 2.47
C LEU A 28 -1.19 4.24 1.05
N LEU A 29 -1.98 3.84 0.04
CA LEU A 29 -1.79 4.28 -1.33
C LEU A 29 -1.99 5.79 -1.49
N ASP A 30 -2.95 6.39 -0.79
CA ASP A 30 -3.12 7.84 -0.79
C ASP A 30 -1.96 8.57 -0.09
N GLU A 31 -1.45 8.05 1.02
CA GLU A 31 -0.24 8.60 1.65
C GLU A 31 1.00 8.48 0.74
N MET A 32 1.19 7.33 0.09
CA MET A 32 2.23 7.13 -0.93
C MET A 32 2.09 8.13 -2.07
N ARG A 33 0.85 8.41 -2.50
CA ARG A 33 0.53 9.41 -3.52
C ARG A 33 0.98 10.81 -3.11
N ASP A 34 0.73 11.20 -1.87
CA ASP A 34 1.07 12.52 -1.37
C ASP A 34 2.59 12.70 -1.21
N ILE A 35 3.30 11.64 -0.79
CA ILE A 35 4.77 11.60 -0.84
C ILE A 35 5.27 11.86 -2.26
N MET A 36 4.69 11.19 -3.26
CA MET A 36 5.10 11.36 -4.65
C MET A 36 4.82 12.77 -5.18
N LYS A 37 3.66 13.35 -4.88
CA LYS A 37 3.37 14.74 -5.25
C LYS A 37 4.38 15.72 -4.64
N HIS A 38 4.72 15.55 -3.37
CA HIS A 38 5.71 16.40 -2.70
C HIS A 38 7.10 16.22 -3.33
N TYR A 39 7.53 14.99 -3.56
CA TYR A 39 8.79 14.70 -4.25
C TYR A 39 8.89 15.43 -5.60
N ILE A 40 7.83 15.37 -6.41
CA ILE A 40 7.79 15.96 -7.75
C ILE A 40 7.77 17.49 -7.67
N ALA A 41 7.07 18.08 -6.70
CA ALA A 41 7.11 19.52 -6.47
C ALA A 41 8.53 20.01 -6.13
N GLU A 42 9.22 19.33 -5.20
CA GLU A 42 10.60 19.64 -4.83
C GLU A 42 11.57 19.45 -6.03
N TYR A 43 11.34 18.43 -6.86
CA TYR A 43 12.09 18.20 -8.08
C TYR A 43 11.91 19.34 -9.10
N ARG A 44 10.65 19.75 -9.38
CA ARG A 44 10.35 20.84 -10.34
C ARG A 44 10.92 22.18 -9.88
N GLU A 45 10.88 22.45 -8.58
CA GLU A 45 11.43 23.66 -7.99
C GLU A 45 12.96 23.61 -7.82
N LYS A 46 13.62 22.53 -8.24
CA LYS A 46 15.07 22.31 -8.10
C LYS A 46 15.55 22.39 -6.64
N ARG A 47 14.67 22.10 -5.68
CA ARG A 47 14.95 22.05 -4.23
C ARG A 47 15.28 20.65 -3.73
N LEU A 48 15.14 19.64 -4.60
CA LEU A 48 15.43 18.25 -4.28
C LEU A 48 16.94 18.01 -4.08
N THR A 49 17.37 17.82 -2.84
CA THR A 49 18.72 17.38 -2.49
C THR A 49 18.84 15.85 -2.47
N ALA A 50 20.06 15.32 -2.50
CA ALA A 50 20.29 13.89 -2.35
C ALA A 50 19.72 13.33 -1.02
N ALA A 51 19.82 14.12 0.06
CA ALA A 51 19.26 13.76 1.36
C ALA A 51 17.72 13.72 1.32
N ASN A 52 17.08 14.72 0.70
CA ASN A 52 15.63 14.76 0.55
C ASN A 52 15.14 13.59 -0.31
N ARG A 53 15.82 13.30 -1.43
CA ARG A 53 15.51 12.15 -2.29
C ARG A 53 15.56 10.84 -1.51
N GLN A 54 16.60 10.64 -0.70
CA GLN A 54 16.71 9.45 0.13
C GLN A 54 15.61 9.39 1.21
N HIS A 55 15.25 10.53 1.80
CA HIS A 55 14.17 10.60 2.78
C HIS A 55 12.81 10.20 2.17
N PHE A 56 12.43 10.79 1.04
CA PHE A 56 11.19 10.44 0.35
C PHE A 56 11.14 8.97 -0.04
N HIS A 57 12.24 8.43 -0.58
CA HIS A 57 12.33 7.02 -0.92
C HIS A 57 12.13 6.13 0.32
N ARG A 58 12.76 6.44 1.46
CA ARG A 58 12.60 5.63 2.68
C ARG A 58 11.17 5.67 3.22
N GLU A 59 10.56 6.84 3.28
CA GLU A 59 9.17 6.97 3.78
C GLU A 59 8.20 6.25 2.86
N PHE A 60 8.37 6.36 1.54
CA PHE A 60 7.56 5.64 0.56
C PHE A 60 7.67 4.12 0.72
N GLU A 61 8.89 3.58 0.78
CA GLU A 61 9.10 2.14 0.91
C GLU A 61 8.54 1.59 2.23
N LYS A 62 8.61 2.39 3.31
CA LYS A 62 8.00 2.05 4.60
C LYS A 62 6.47 1.93 4.52
N LEU A 63 5.80 2.78 3.73
CA LEU A 63 4.36 2.66 3.48
C LEU A 63 4.06 1.45 2.59
N ARG A 64 4.86 1.25 1.53
CA ARG A 64 4.71 0.10 0.64
C ARG A 64 4.83 -1.23 1.39
N ASP A 65 5.79 -1.35 2.31
CA ASP A 65 5.97 -2.56 3.10
C ASP A 65 4.78 -2.87 4.02
N GLN A 66 3.99 -1.85 4.40
CA GLN A 66 2.80 -1.99 5.22
C GLN A 66 1.54 -2.43 4.45
N LEU A 67 1.54 -2.38 3.11
CA LEU A 67 0.41 -2.84 2.31
C LEU A 67 0.07 -4.31 2.66
N ALA A 68 -1.20 -4.66 2.64
CA ALA A 68 -1.65 -6.04 2.83
C ALA A 68 -1.62 -6.80 1.50
N ASP A 69 -2.00 -6.16 0.39
CA ASP A 69 -2.02 -6.76 -0.94
C ASP A 69 -0.60 -6.84 -1.57
N PRO A 70 -0.10 -8.06 -1.88
CA PRO A 70 1.21 -8.25 -2.50
C PRO A 70 1.29 -7.72 -3.94
N LEU A 71 0.19 -7.70 -4.69
CA LEU A 71 0.15 -7.12 -6.04
C LEU A 71 0.31 -5.61 -5.95
N LEU A 72 -0.36 -4.96 -4.99
CA LEU A 72 -0.17 -3.54 -4.77
C LEU A 72 1.29 -3.22 -4.44
N LYS A 73 1.97 -4.03 -3.60
CA LYS A 73 3.41 -3.85 -3.35
C LYS A 73 4.26 -3.97 -4.60
N GLU A 74 3.97 -4.93 -5.46
CA GLU A 74 4.74 -5.18 -6.68
C GLU A 74 4.60 -4.03 -7.69
N TYR A 75 3.38 -3.49 -7.84
CA TYR A 75 3.07 -2.47 -8.84
C TYR A 75 3.19 -1.02 -8.35
N SER A 76 3.50 -0.80 -7.07
CA SER A 76 3.67 0.54 -6.48
C SER A 76 5.12 0.82 -6.08
N SER A 77 6.10 0.49 -6.94
CA SER A 77 7.50 0.85 -6.67
C SER A 77 7.72 2.35 -6.78
N PHE A 78 8.70 2.87 -6.02
CA PHE A 78 9.05 4.29 -6.03
C PHE A 78 9.43 4.75 -7.44
N GLU A 79 10.24 3.99 -8.16
CA GLU A 79 10.69 4.33 -9.52
C GLU A 79 9.54 4.30 -10.53
N PHE A 80 8.58 3.40 -10.36
CA PHE A 80 7.40 3.35 -11.22
C PHE A 80 6.54 4.59 -11.01
N MET A 81 6.21 4.92 -9.75
CA MET A 81 5.42 6.09 -9.43
C MET A 81 6.16 7.39 -9.78
N GLU A 82 7.48 7.47 -9.59
CA GLU A 82 8.30 8.61 -10.03
C GLU A 82 8.12 8.87 -11.52
N LYS A 83 8.26 7.84 -12.35
CA LYS A 83 8.10 7.97 -13.81
C LYS A 83 6.68 8.38 -14.19
N LEU A 84 5.67 7.78 -13.55
CA LEU A 84 4.26 8.09 -13.81
C LEU A 84 3.98 9.58 -13.55
N TYR A 85 4.37 10.09 -12.39
CA TYR A 85 4.10 11.48 -12.01
C TYR A 85 4.97 12.48 -12.78
N LEU A 86 6.21 12.14 -13.11
CA LEU A 86 7.03 12.98 -13.99
C LEU A 86 6.40 13.10 -15.38
N GLN A 87 5.89 12.00 -15.92
CA GLN A 87 5.19 12.00 -17.21
C GLN A 87 3.91 12.85 -17.14
N GLU A 88 3.07 12.67 -16.12
CA GLU A 88 1.86 13.49 -15.92
C GLU A 88 2.20 14.98 -15.84
N SER A 89 3.21 15.35 -15.05
CA SER A 89 3.63 16.76 -14.91
C SER A 89 4.17 17.38 -16.20
N SER A 90 4.68 16.56 -17.13
CA SER A 90 5.16 17.00 -18.44
C SER A 90 4.05 17.25 -19.44
N LEU A 91 2.88 16.62 -19.25
CA LEU A 91 1.70 16.81 -20.10
C LEU A 91 0.91 18.08 -19.72
N GLU A 92 1.11 18.59 -18.51
CA GLU A 92 0.46 19.80 -18.00
C GLU A 92 1.26 21.10 -18.25
N SER A 93 2.41 21.01 -18.94
CA SER A 93 3.28 22.16 -19.29
C SER A 93 3.24 22.47 -20.79
#